data_AF-A0AAD3DN44-F1
#
_entry.id   AF-A0AAD3DN44-F1
#
_cell.length_a   1.000
_cell.length_b   1.000
_cell.length_c   1.000
_cell.angle_alpha   90.00
_cell.angle_beta   90.00
_cell.angle_gamma   90.00
#
_symmetry.space_group_name_H-M   'P 1'
#
loop_
_entity.id
_entity.type
_entity.pdbx_description
1 polymer ?
#
loop_
_entity_poly.entity_id
_entity_poly.type
_entity_poly.pdbx_seq_one_letter_code
_entity_poly.pdbx_strand_id
1 'polypeptide(L)'
;GDGVTSVSQLKGATDEWKLQLLEALVTDAYLTCAQLKHIVRCFEGRDARTEAIIQAFGVLTDTENFYAVLEELEPASRQQVESRLGKVRMFFPENPTGRYTLMLSQLPHQCMAKQLLQQYILQYDAKLTHFPDRICFTTCIMDGVPTDVSDPHKLYLPQEGILELCFVDLRPPPPGSRSLSRQQFAVLMSHLVNEEKLDPVGLARHIDQPGLGIAVQALRRWEAWTRNHVISAFVPNLWSATHEIRKREEAAAEAAAAAAAAAAAGAAT
;
A
#
# COMPACT_ATOMS: atom_id res chain seq x y z
N GLY A 1 18.61 -18.26 -32.89
CA GLY A 1 19.31 -18.39 -31.60
C GLY A 1 18.24 -18.55 -30.55
N ASP A 2 18.18 -19.78 -30.04
CA ASP A 2 17.65 -20.24 -28.74
C ASP A 2 16.21 -19.81 -28.37
N GLY A 3 15.18 -20.65 -28.45
CA GLY A 3 15.14 -22.11 -28.35
C GLY A 3 14.94 -22.60 -26.90
N VAL A 4 13.99 -22.03 -26.16
CA VAL A 4 13.54 -22.57 -24.86
C VAL A 4 12.06 -22.95 -24.98
N THR A 5 11.80 -24.07 -25.66
CA THR A 5 10.53 -24.78 -25.62
C THR A 5 10.78 -26.18 -25.05
N SER A 6 10.67 -26.32 -23.73
CA SER A 6 10.18 -27.54 -23.10
C SER A 6 9.98 -27.27 -21.60
N VAL A 7 8.78 -26.82 -21.23
CA VAL A 7 8.34 -26.96 -19.83
C VAL A 7 8.06 -28.44 -19.65
N SER A 8 8.95 -29.12 -18.92
CA SER A 8 8.89 -30.53 -18.62
C SER A 8 7.52 -30.89 -18.05
N GLN A 9 6.65 -31.46 -18.89
CA GLN A 9 5.45 -32.14 -18.45
C GLN A 9 5.87 -33.30 -17.57
N LEU A 10 5.70 -33.17 -16.25
CA LEU A 10 5.65 -34.31 -15.34
C LEU A 10 4.47 -35.18 -15.77
N LYS A 11 4.73 -36.11 -16.70
CA LYS A 11 3.76 -37.08 -17.20
C LYS A 11 3.12 -37.80 -16.00
N GLY A 12 1.87 -37.48 -15.71
CA GLY A 12 1.05 -38.18 -14.70
C GLY A 12 0.75 -37.41 -13.41
N ALA A 13 1.28 -36.21 -13.19
CA ALA A 13 0.91 -35.41 -12.01
C ALA A 13 -0.45 -34.72 -12.23
N THR A 14 -1.48 -35.13 -11.49
CA THR A 14 -2.79 -34.47 -11.50
C THR A 14 -2.68 -33.07 -10.90
N ASP A 15 -3.56 -32.16 -11.31
CA ASP A 15 -3.58 -30.80 -10.74
C ASP A 15 -3.88 -30.82 -9.22
N GLU A 16 -4.68 -31.79 -8.76
CA GLU A 16 -4.91 -32.05 -7.33
C GLU A 16 -3.60 -32.36 -6.58
N TRP A 17 -2.77 -33.26 -7.13
CA TRP A 17 -1.49 -33.59 -6.52
C TRP A 17 -0.54 -32.38 -6.50
N LYS A 18 -0.54 -31.57 -7.57
CA LYS A 18 0.27 -30.33 -7.64
C LYS A 18 -0.19 -29.29 -6.62
N LEU A 19 -1.50 -29.18 -6.37
CA LEU A 19 -2.05 -28.30 -5.32
C LEU A 19 -1.62 -28.75 -3.93
N GLN A 20 -1.72 -30.05 -3.62
CA GLN A 20 -1.28 -30.59 -2.33
C GLN A 20 0.22 -30.39 -2.10
N LEU A 21 1.02 -30.57 -3.15
CA LEU A 21 2.45 -30.27 -3.09
C LEU A 21 2.71 -28.78 -2.88
N LEU A 22 1.98 -27.91 -3.60
CA LEU A 22 2.12 -26.46 -3.43
C LEU A 22 1.78 -26.06 -1.99
N GLU A 23 0.66 -26.54 -1.44
CA GLU A 23 0.24 -26.31 -0.05
C GLU A 23 1.32 -26.69 0.96
N ALA A 24 1.94 -27.88 0.79
CA ALA A 24 3.03 -28.31 1.65
C ALA A 24 4.26 -27.38 1.56
N LEU A 25 4.59 -26.89 0.35
CA LEU A 25 5.77 -26.04 0.13
C LEU A 25 5.56 -24.59 0.58
N VAL A 26 4.38 -24.01 0.34
CA VAL A 26 4.05 -22.63 0.74
C VAL A 26 3.88 -22.49 2.26
N THR A 27 3.96 -23.58 3.01
CA THR A 27 3.95 -23.50 4.48
C THR A 27 5.28 -22.97 5.02
N ASP A 28 6.39 -23.26 4.34
CA ASP A 28 7.76 -22.99 4.83
C ASP A 28 8.61 -22.15 3.86
N ALA A 29 8.08 -21.78 2.69
CA ALA A 29 8.81 -21.05 1.67
C ALA A 29 8.11 -19.76 1.24
N TYR A 30 8.93 -18.77 0.85
CA TYR A 30 8.48 -17.51 0.26
C TYR A 30 8.66 -17.53 -1.26
N LEU A 31 7.72 -16.90 -1.96
CA LEU A 31 7.68 -16.85 -3.42
C LEU A 31 7.60 -15.41 -3.92
N THR A 32 8.08 -15.20 -5.14
CA THR A 32 7.82 -13.98 -5.91
C THR A 32 6.63 -14.18 -6.84
N CYS A 33 5.96 -13.10 -7.24
CA CYS A 33 4.89 -13.11 -8.23
C CYS A 33 5.38 -13.72 -9.56
N ALA A 34 6.63 -13.47 -9.94
CA ALA A 34 7.24 -14.10 -11.11
C ALA A 34 7.31 -15.64 -10.97
N GLN A 35 7.74 -16.16 -9.82
CA GLN A 35 7.76 -17.60 -9.56
C GLN A 35 6.35 -18.19 -9.52
N LEU A 36 5.40 -17.52 -8.86
CA LEU A 36 4.01 -17.95 -8.83
C LEU A 36 3.42 -18.02 -10.24
N LYS A 37 3.73 -17.04 -11.10
CA LYS A 37 3.33 -17.03 -12.51
C LYS A 37 3.81 -18.27 -13.27
N HIS A 38 5.04 -18.71 -13.02
CA HIS A 38 5.56 -19.97 -13.59
C HIS A 38 4.83 -21.20 -13.04
N ILE A 39 4.54 -21.23 -11.73
CA ILE A 39 3.81 -22.32 -11.08
C ILE A 39 2.39 -22.44 -11.66
N VAL A 40 1.67 -21.32 -11.80
CA VAL A 40 0.30 -21.28 -12.33
C VAL A 40 0.23 -21.84 -13.76
N ARG A 41 1.24 -21.59 -14.59
CA ARG A 41 1.34 -22.13 -15.95
C ARG A 41 1.48 -23.65 -16.01
N CYS A 42 1.87 -24.29 -14.91
CA CYS A 42 1.97 -25.75 -14.82
C CYS A 42 0.62 -26.44 -14.56
N PHE A 43 -0.44 -25.69 -14.23
CA PHE A 43 -1.79 -26.23 -14.02
C PHE A 43 -2.61 -26.16 -15.31
N GLU A 44 -3.40 -27.19 -15.57
CA GLU A 44 -4.26 -27.28 -16.77
C GLU A 44 -5.67 -26.77 -16.48
N GLY A 45 -6.21 -27.08 -15.30
CA GLY A 45 -7.55 -26.68 -14.86
C GLY A 45 -7.65 -25.21 -14.45
N ARG A 46 -8.71 -24.54 -14.89
CA ARG A 46 -9.01 -23.13 -14.51
C ARG A 46 -9.20 -22.96 -13.00
N ASP A 47 -9.91 -23.91 -12.38
CA ASP A 47 -10.15 -23.89 -10.93
C ASP A 47 -8.84 -24.13 -10.17
N ALA A 48 -8.02 -25.09 -10.62
CA ALA A 48 -6.73 -25.38 -10.00
C ALA A 48 -5.75 -24.19 -10.07
N ARG A 49 -5.73 -23.44 -11.18
CA ARG A 49 -4.95 -22.19 -11.29
C ARG A 49 -5.40 -21.14 -10.27
N THR A 50 -6.71 -21.03 -10.09
CA THR A 50 -7.34 -20.09 -9.15
C THR A 50 -6.97 -20.47 -7.72
N GLU A 51 -7.10 -21.75 -7.34
CA GLU A 51 -6.71 -22.25 -6.02
C GLU A 51 -5.22 -22.04 -5.75
N ALA A 52 -4.35 -22.36 -6.71
CA ALA A 52 -2.91 -22.22 -6.55
C ALA A 52 -2.51 -20.77 -6.22
N ILE A 53 -3.15 -19.80 -6.88
CA ILE A 53 -2.92 -18.38 -6.63
C ILE A 53 -3.40 -17.98 -5.23
N ILE A 54 -4.58 -18.44 -4.83
CA ILE A 54 -5.15 -18.13 -3.52
C ILE A 54 -4.25 -18.70 -2.43
N GLN A 55 -3.87 -19.98 -2.52
CA GLN A 55 -3.01 -20.67 -1.55
C GLN A 55 -1.64 -19.99 -1.41
N ALA A 56 -1.01 -19.63 -2.54
CA ALA A 56 0.31 -19.03 -2.54
C ALA A 56 0.32 -17.53 -2.19
N PHE A 57 -0.83 -16.85 -2.17
CA PHE A 57 -0.87 -15.39 -1.96
C PHE A 57 -0.21 -14.97 -0.65
N GLY A 58 -0.48 -15.70 0.43
CA GLY A 58 0.02 -15.37 1.77
C GLY A 58 1.53 -15.56 1.94
N VAL A 59 2.25 -16.10 0.94
CA VAL A 59 3.71 -16.23 0.96
C VAL A 59 4.41 -15.41 -0.12
N LEU A 60 3.68 -14.53 -0.80
CA LEU A 60 4.26 -13.61 -1.75
C LEU A 60 5.10 -12.54 -1.05
N THR A 61 6.23 -12.22 -1.67
CA THR A 61 7.19 -11.20 -1.21
C THR A 61 6.99 -9.85 -1.89
N ASP A 62 6.54 -9.85 -3.14
CA ASP A 62 6.34 -8.68 -4.01
C ASP A 62 4.86 -8.53 -4.41
N THR A 63 3.98 -8.36 -3.42
CA THR A 63 2.52 -8.29 -3.64
C THR A 63 2.09 -7.12 -4.54
N GLU A 64 2.93 -6.10 -4.71
CA GLU A 64 2.70 -5.00 -5.65
C GLU A 64 2.66 -5.46 -7.12
N ASN A 65 3.35 -6.55 -7.45
CA ASN A 65 3.39 -7.13 -8.80
C ASN A 65 2.28 -8.17 -9.03
N PHE A 66 1.38 -8.37 -8.06
CA PHE A 66 0.36 -9.40 -8.12
C PHE A 66 -0.58 -9.28 -9.33
N TYR A 67 -0.79 -8.06 -9.83
CA TYR A 67 -1.55 -7.82 -11.06
C TYR A 67 -1.00 -8.61 -12.27
N ALA A 68 0.32 -8.77 -12.37
CA ALA A 68 0.95 -9.53 -13.46
C ALA A 68 0.69 -11.05 -13.38
N VAL A 69 0.30 -11.56 -12.21
CA VAL A 69 -0.14 -12.95 -11.99
C VAL A 69 -1.60 -13.08 -12.41
N LEU A 70 -2.45 -12.12 -12.03
CA LEU A 70 -3.87 -12.10 -12.42
C LEU A 70 -4.05 -12.04 -13.93
N GLU A 71 -3.15 -11.37 -14.66
CA GLU A 71 -3.16 -11.33 -16.12
C GLU A 71 -3.13 -12.71 -16.80
N GLU A 72 -2.56 -13.74 -16.15
CA GLU A 72 -2.54 -15.11 -16.68
C GLU A 72 -3.89 -15.83 -16.58
N LEU A 73 -4.83 -15.28 -15.80
CA LEU A 73 -6.16 -15.84 -15.61
C LEU A 73 -7.17 -15.24 -16.58
N GLU A 74 -8.26 -15.97 -16.84
CA GLU A 74 -9.45 -15.45 -17.51
C GLU A 74 -10.22 -14.48 -16.60
N PRO A 75 -11.00 -13.52 -17.14
CA PRO A 75 -11.71 -12.52 -16.34
C PRO A 75 -12.61 -13.10 -15.23
N ALA A 76 -13.28 -14.24 -15.50
CA ALA A 76 -14.12 -14.90 -14.50
C ALA A 76 -13.30 -15.47 -13.33
N SER A 77 -12.18 -16.14 -13.62
CA SER A 77 -11.27 -16.65 -12.59
C SER A 77 -10.59 -15.52 -11.80
N ARG A 78 -10.27 -14.39 -12.44
CA ARG A 78 -9.75 -13.19 -11.75
C ARG A 78 -10.74 -12.70 -10.70
N GLN A 79 -12.01 -12.56 -11.07
CA GLN A 79 -13.06 -12.13 -10.15
C GLN A 79 -13.24 -13.13 -8.99
N GLN A 80 -13.06 -14.43 -9.25
CA GLN A 80 -13.09 -15.46 -8.21
C GLN A 80 -11.90 -15.32 -7.23
N VAL A 81 -10.68 -15.10 -7.73
CA VAL A 81 -9.51 -14.82 -6.88
C VAL A 81 -9.73 -13.55 -6.06
N GLU A 82 -10.19 -12.48 -6.68
CA GLU A 82 -10.42 -11.19 -6.02
C GLU A 82 -11.49 -11.28 -4.93
N SER A 83 -12.60 -11.98 -5.20
CA SER A 83 -13.67 -12.16 -4.21
C SER A 83 -13.23 -13.00 -3.01
N ARG A 84 -12.38 -14.01 -3.23
CA ARG A 84 -11.88 -14.89 -2.16
C ARG A 84 -10.76 -14.29 -1.34
N LEU A 85 -9.82 -13.59 -1.97
CA LEU A 85 -8.77 -12.87 -1.24
C LEU A 85 -9.33 -11.63 -0.53
N GLY A 86 -10.35 -10.98 -1.11
CA GLY A 86 -11.00 -9.82 -0.48
C GLY A 86 -10.01 -8.72 -0.11
N LYS A 87 -9.93 -8.39 1.19
CA LYS A 87 -9.02 -7.35 1.71
C LYS A 87 -7.57 -7.80 1.88
N VAL A 88 -7.33 -9.12 1.91
CA VAL A 88 -6.00 -9.73 2.07
C VAL A 88 -5.04 -9.27 0.99
N ARG A 89 -5.57 -8.97 -0.22
CA ARG A 89 -4.79 -8.42 -1.34
C ARG A 89 -4.09 -7.09 -1.04
N MET A 90 -4.54 -6.35 -0.04
CA MET A 90 -3.97 -5.06 0.36
C MET A 90 -2.80 -5.23 1.34
N PHE A 91 -2.41 -6.46 1.66
CA PHE A 91 -1.24 -6.70 2.48
C PHE A 91 0.03 -6.39 1.71
N PHE A 92 0.86 -5.54 2.32
CA PHE A 92 2.16 -5.14 1.80
C PHE A 92 3.24 -5.62 2.76
N PRO A 93 4.03 -6.65 2.41
CA PRO A 93 5.10 -7.16 3.27
C PRO A 93 6.11 -6.08 3.69
N GLU A 94 6.35 -5.09 2.83
CA GLU A 94 7.26 -3.97 3.10
C GLU A 94 6.67 -2.93 4.07
N ASN A 95 5.35 -2.84 4.19
CA ASN A 95 4.69 -1.99 5.17
C ASN A 95 3.52 -2.75 5.82
N PRO A 96 3.82 -3.69 6.74
CA PRO A 96 2.81 -4.52 7.37
C PRO A 96 2.02 -3.78 8.46
N THR A 97 2.23 -2.47 8.66
CA THR A 97 1.56 -1.71 9.71
C THR A 97 0.07 -1.60 9.42
N GLY A 98 -0.77 -2.02 10.37
CA GLY A 98 -2.21 -1.97 10.21
C GLY A 98 -2.98 -2.80 11.23
N ARG A 99 -4.31 -2.75 11.13
CA ARG A 99 -5.22 -3.58 11.91
C ARG A 99 -5.66 -4.79 11.09
N TYR A 100 -5.54 -5.97 11.66
CA TYR A 100 -5.82 -7.24 11.03
C TYR A 100 -6.88 -8.01 11.80
N THR A 101 -7.76 -8.66 11.05
CA THR A 101 -8.71 -9.68 11.53
C THR A 101 -8.52 -10.87 10.61
N LEU A 102 -7.76 -11.86 11.08
CA LEU A 102 -7.32 -13.01 10.30
C LEU A 102 -8.11 -14.25 10.75
N MET A 103 -8.88 -14.81 9.84
CA MET A 103 -9.51 -16.12 10.02
C MET A 103 -8.47 -17.20 9.73
N LEU A 104 -7.88 -17.77 10.78
CA LEU A 104 -6.80 -18.74 10.67
C LEU A 104 -7.27 -20.07 10.05
N SER A 105 -8.57 -20.34 9.92
CA SER A 105 -9.05 -21.47 9.11
C SER A 105 -8.75 -21.35 7.61
N GLN A 106 -8.35 -20.16 7.14
CA GLN A 106 -7.99 -19.93 5.74
C GLN A 106 -6.47 -19.85 5.59
N LEU A 107 -5.90 -20.70 4.72
CA LEU A 107 -4.45 -20.76 4.49
C LEU A 107 -3.81 -19.39 4.20
N PRO A 108 -4.37 -18.49 3.36
CA PRO A 108 -3.75 -17.19 3.10
C PRO A 108 -3.63 -16.31 4.35
N HIS A 109 -4.61 -16.40 5.25
CA HIS A 109 -4.59 -15.70 6.53
C HIS A 109 -3.59 -16.32 7.51
N GLN A 110 -3.45 -17.65 7.51
CA GLN A 110 -2.41 -18.32 8.32
C GLN A 110 -1.01 -17.89 7.87
N CYS A 111 -0.75 -17.92 6.57
CA CYS A 111 0.53 -17.50 6.01
C CYS A 111 0.83 -16.03 6.35
N MET A 112 -0.17 -15.15 6.25
CA MET A 112 -0.03 -13.75 6.68
C MET A 112 0.25 -13.62 8.18
N ALA A 113 -0.47 -14.35 9.03
CA ALA A 113 -0.22 -14.35 10.48
C ALA A 113 1.21 -14.81 10.80
N LYS A 114 1.69 -15.87 10.13
CA LYS A 114 3.07 -16.37 10.24
C LYS A 114 4.09 -15.33 9.77
N GLN A 115 3.84 -14.65 8.64
CA GLN A 115 4.69 -13.57 8.15
C GLN A 115 4.78 -12.43 9.16
N LEU A 116 3.65 -11.99 9.71
CA LEU A 116 3.62 -10.95 10.74
C LEU A 116 4.40 -11.38 11.99
N LEU A 117 4.24 -12.62 12.45
CA LEU A 117 5.01 -13.14 13.58
C LEU A 117 6.51 -13.19 13.26
N GLN A 118 6.89 -13.65 12.07
CA GLN A 118 8.29 -13.65 11.67
C GLN A 118 8.87 -12.24 11.63
N GLN A 119 8.13 -11.25 11.12
CA GLN A 119 8.55 -9.85 11.17
C GLN A 119 8.72 -9.36 12.61
N TYR A 120 7.84 -9.76 13.53
CA TYR A 120 7.99 -9.42 14.95
C TYR A 120 9.25 -10.05 15.54
N ILE A 121 9.51 -11.35 15.28
CA ILE A 121 10.73 -12.04 15.72
C ILE A 121 11.98 -11.31 15.22
N LEU A 122 12.04 -10.96 13.93
CA LEU A 122 13.19 -10.25 13.35
C LEU A 122 13.44 -8.90 14.03
N GLN A 123 12.38 -8.15 14.33
CA GLN A 123 12.48 -6.85 15.00
C GLN A 123 12.85 -6.97 16.48
N TYR A 124 12.39 -8.05 17.13
CA TYR A 124 12.75 -8.40 18.49
C TYR A 124 14.24 -8.76 18.60
N ASP A 125 14.73 -9.61 17.70
CA ASP A 125 16.14 -10.02 17.65
C ASP A 125 17.06 -8.83 17.29
N ALA A 126 16.57 -7.90 16.47
CA ALA A 126 17.23 -6.63 16.17
C ALA A 126 17.18 -5.60 17.34
N LYS A 127 16.59 -5.96 18.48
CA LYS A 127 16.44 -5.12 19.68
C LYS A 127 15.68 -3.82 19.42
N LEU A 128 14.73 -3.83 18.48
CA LEU A 128 13.87 -2.69 18.18
C LEU A 128 12.65 -2.62 19.10
N THR A 129 12.34 -3.72 19.78
CA THR A 129 11.17 -3.88 20.66
C THR A 129 11.56 -3.76 22.13
N HIS A 130 10.69 -3.17 22.94
CA HIS A 130 10.80 -3.08 24.39
C HIS A 130 9.40 -3.21 25.03
N PHE A 131 9.09 -4.38 25.59
CA PHE A 131 7.81 -4.60 26.27
C PHE A 131 7.70 -3.77 27.56
N PRO A 132 6.51 -3.25 27.93
CA PRO A 132 5.23 -3.33 27.21
C PRO A 132 5.04 -2.23 26.15
N ASP A 133 5.84 -1.18 26.17
CA ASP A 133 5.52 0.07 25.48
C ASP A 133 5.79 0.04 23.96
N ARG A 134 6.73 -0.79 23.52
CA ARG A 134 7.22 -0.83 22.14
C ARG A 134 7.27 -2.25 21.61
N ILE A 135 6.15 -2.74 21.12
CA ILE A 135 5.99 -4.09 20.56
C ILE A 135 5.33 -4.03 19.18
N CYS A 136 5.56 -5.04 18.34
CA CYS A 136 4.95 -5.07 17.02
C CYS A 136 3.48 -5.51 17.08
N PHE A 137 3.16 -6.52 17.89
CA PHE A 137 1.80 -7.01 18.07
C PHE A 137 1.12 -6.23 19.19
N THR A 138 0.30 -5.25 18.83
CA THR A 138 -0.53 -4.49 19.77
C THR A 138 -1.98 -4.98 19.71
N THR A 139 -2.70 -4.92 20.84
CA THR A 139 -4.10 -5.37 20.95
C THR A 139 -4.34 -6.78 20.38
N CYS A 140 -3.43 -7.73 20.66
CA CYS A 140 -3.52 -9.10 20.15
C CYS A 140 -4.56 -9.92 20.92
N ILE A 141 -5.57 -10.41 20.21
CA ILE A 141 -6.69 -11.19 20.73
C ILE A 141 -6.84 -12.43 19.85
N MET A 142 -6.85 -13.62 20.46
CA MET A 142 -7.11 -14.90 19.79
C MET A 142 -8.43 -15.45 20.32
N ASP A 143 -9.40 -15.65 19.43
CA ASP A 143 -10.76 -16.15 19.77
C ASP A 143 -11.41 -15.40 20.95
N GLY A 144 -11.21 -14.08 21.00
CA GLY A 144 -11.74 -13.22 22.07
C GLY A 144 -10.89 -13.18 23.36
N VAL A 145 -9.80 -13.95 23.43
CA VAL A 145 -8.89 -13.98 24.59
C VAL A 145 -7.64 -13.13 24.32
N PRO A 146 -7.32 -12.15 25.19
CA PRO A 146 -6.06 -11.41 25.10
C PRO A 146 -4.86 -12.35 25.18
N THR A 147 -3.92 -12.19 24.25
CA THR A 147 -2.77 -13.09 24.12
C THR A 147 -1.50 -12.42 24.63
N ASP A 148 -0.66 -13.18 25.35
CA ASP A 148 0.66 -12.71 25.76
C ASP A 148 1.57 -12.58 24.53
N VAL A 149 2.03 -11.35 24.30
CA VAL A 149 2.88 -10.95 23.16
C VAL A 149 4.24 -10.42 23.63
N SER A 150 4.59 -10.64 24.89
CA SER A 150 5.84 -10.16 25.49
C SER A 150 7.09 -10.72 24.83
N ASP A 151 7.04 -11.99 24.42
CA ASP A 151 8.14 -12.70 23.78
C ASP A 151 7.62 -13.39 22.50
N PRO A 152 7.98 -12.90 21.31
CA PRO A 152 7.47 -13.47 20.06
C PRO A 152 7.94 -14.89 19.81
N HIS A 153 9.06 -15.33 20.41
CA HIS A 153 9.53 -16.72 20.30
C HIS A 153 8.64 -17.71 21.05
N LYS A 154 7.83 -17.22 22.01
CA LYS A 154 6.87 -18.02 22.77
C LYS A 154 5.43 -17.87 22.27
N LEU A 155 5.20 -16.98 21.31
CA LEU A 155 3.87 -16.75 20.76
C LEU A 155 3.50 -17.93 19.86
N TYR A 156 2.44 -18.64 20.25
CA TYR A 156 1.88 -19.72 19.45
C TYR A 156 0.73 -19.19 18.58
N LEU A 157 0.79 -19.44 17.27
CA LEU A 157 -0.31 -19.18 16.35
C LEU A 157 -1.09 -20.49 16.12
N PRO A 158 -2.39 -20.55 16.48
CA PRO A 158 -3.20 -21.73 16.22
C PRO A 158 -3.46 -21.92 14.71
N GLN A 159 -3.83 -23.14 14.32
CA GLN A 159 -4.20 -23.46 12.93
C GLN A 159 -5.62 -23.02 12.57
N GLU A 160 -6.46 -22.78 13.57
CA GLU A 160 -7.85 -22.38 13.40
C GLU A 160 -8.18 -21.25 14.39
N GLY A 161 -9.34 -20.62 14.21
CA GLY A 161 -9.79 -19.50 15.03
C GLY A 161 -9.64 -18.15 14.35
N ILE A 162 -9.90 -17.09 15.12
CA ILE A 162 -9.83 -15.69 14.69
C ILE A 162 -8.72 -14.99 15.46
N LEU A 163 -7.75 -14.45 14.73
CA LEU A 163 -6.68 -13.62 15.26
C LEU A 163 -6.97 -12.16 14.93
N GLU A 164 -7.18 -11.35 15.96
CA GLU A 164 -7.32 -9.91 15.84
C GLU A 164 -6.08 -9.23 16.43
N LEU A 165 -5.43 -8.37 15.65
CA LEU A 165 -4.24 -7.65 16.13
C LEU A 165 -4.07 -6.33 15.39
N CYS A 166 -3.31 -5.43 16.00
CA CYS A 166 -2.73 -4.27 15.33
C CYS A 166 -1.22 -4.49 15.22
N PHE A 167 -0.71 -4.61 14.00
CA PHE A 167 0.72 -4.72 13.75
C PHE A 167 1.32 -3.34 13.57
N VAL A 168 2.45 -3.08 14.23
CA VAL A 168 3.24 -1.86 14.08
C VAL A 168 4.65 -2.23 13.67
N ASP A 169 5.09 -1.75 12.50
CA ASP A 169 6.46 -1.90 12.07
C ASP A 169 7.37 -0.88 12.79
N LEU A 170 8.38 -1.36 13.49
CA LEU A 170 9.32 -0.56 14.27
C LEU A 170 10.65 -0.37 13.54
N ARG A 171 10.80 -0.90 12.31
CA ARG A 171 11.99 -0.69 11.48
C ARG A 171 12.22 0.81 11.28
N PRO A 172 13.44 1.31 11.55
CA PRO A 172 13.75 2.71 11.31
C PRO A 172 13.72 3.01 9.80
N PRO A 173 13.42 4.26 9.40
CA PRO A 173 13.54 4.67 8.01
C PRO A 173 15.00 4.44 7.52
N PRO A 174 15.20 4.15 6.22
CA PRO A 174 16.53 3.87 5.67
C PRO A 174 17.56 4.96 6.04
N PRO A 175 18.82 4.60 6.31
CA PRO A 175 19.84 5.58 6.66
C PRO A 175 20.03 6.61 5.53
N GLY A 176 20.01 7.89 5.88
CA GLY A 176 20.07 9.00 4.92
C GLY A 176 18.70 9.55 4.49
N SER A 177 17.59 8.92 4.89
CA SER A 177 16.24 9.47 4.72
C SER A 177 16.12 10.80 5.45
N ARG A 178 15.68 11.84 4.74
CA ARG A 178 15.44 13.18 5.30
C ARG A 178 13.96 13.49 5.20
N SER A 179 13.39 14.03 6.28
CA SER A 179 12.04 14.58 6.23
C SER A 179 11.99 15.74 5.24
N LEU A 180 10.94 15.80 4.42
CA LEU A 180 10.71 16.94 3.54
C LEU A 180 10.53 18.20 4.38
N SER A 181 11.27 19.26 4.05
CA SER A 181 11.00 20.58 4.62
C SER A 181 9.64 21.11 4.16
N ARG A 182 9.06 22.07 4.90
CA ARG A 182 7.77 22.70 4.51
C ARG A 182 7.79 23.28 3.09
N GLN A 183 8.96 23.75 2.64
CA GLN A 183 9.14 24.36 1.32
C GLN A 183 9.17 23.29 0.22
N GLN A 184 9.90 22.19 0.47
CA GLN A 184 9.92 21.02 -0.39
C GLN A 184 8.53 20.38 -0.52
N PHE A 185 7.79 20.30 0.59
CA PHE A 185 6.42 19.80 0.59
C PHE A 185 5.48 20.71 -0.22
N ALA A 186 5.59 22.04 -0.10
CA ALA A 186 4.77 22.97 -0.88
C ALA A 186 5.02 22.84 -2.39
N VAL A 187 6.28 22.61 -2.80
CA VAL A 187 6.66 22.39 -4.20
C VAL A 187 6.11 21.07 -4.71
N LEU A 188 6.25 19.99 -3.93
CA LEU A 188 5.62 18.70 -4.22
C LEU A 188 4.11 18.87 -4.46
N MET A 189 3.39 19.52 -3.55
CA MET A 189 1.95 19.73 -3.67
C MET A 189 1.59 20.59 -4.88
N SER A 190 2.36 21.64 -5.17
CA SER A 190 2.15 22.49 -6.35
C SER A 190 2.33 21.71 -7.66
N HIS A 191 3.23 20.74 -7.72
CA HIS A 191 3.38 19.88 -8.90
C HIS A 191 2.26 18.85 -8.97
N LEU A 192 1.92 18.19 -7.85
CA LEU A 192 0.85 17.18 -7.80
C LEU A 192 -0.52 17.71 -8.20
N VAL A 193 -0.82 18.97 -7.87
CA VAL A 193 -2.11 19.60 -8.21
C VAL A 193 -2.16 20.06 -9.66
N ASN A 194 -1.01 20.44 -10.24
CA ASN A 194 -0.95 21.03 -11.58
C ASN A 194 -0.58 20.02 -12.68
N GLU A 195 -0.05 18.85 -12.33
CA GLU A 195 0.31 17.81 -13.29
C GLU A 195 -0.77 16.74 -13.39
N GLU A 196 -1.21 16.47 -14.62
CA GLU A 196 -2.17 15.39 -14.93
C GLU A 196 -1.50 13.99 -14.83
N LYS A 197 -0.16 13.93 -14.91
CA LYS A 197 0.65 12.72 -14.79
C LYS A 197 1.93 13.01 -14.02
N LEU A 198 2.25 12.16 -13.04
CA LEU A 198 3.42 12.31 -12.17
C LEU A 198 4.74 11.94 -12.89
N ASP A 199 5.66 12.89 -13.04
CA ASP A 199 7.07 12.60 -13.40
C ASP A 199 7.96 12.51 -12.15
N PRO A 200 8.34 11.30 -11.69
CA PRO A 200 9.12 11.13 -10.47
C PRO A 200 10.55 11.71 -10.56
N VAL A 201 11.15 11.75 -11.76
CA VAL A 201 12.54 12.24 -11.94
C VAL A 201 12.58 13.75 -11.96
N GLY A 202 11.63 14.40 -12.64
CA GLY A 202 11.44 15.85 -12.60
C GLY A 202 11.12 16.33 -11.18
N LEU A 203 10.22 15.64 -10.49
CA LEU A 203 9.81 15.96 -9.14
C LEU A 203 10.97 15.92 -8.14
N ALA A 204 11.81 14.87 -8.17
CA ALA A 204 12.98 14.76 -7.31
C ALA A 204 13.97 15.93 -7.54
N ARG A 205 14.19 16.33 -8.81
CA ARG A 205 15.04 17.48 -9.14
C ARG A 205 14.50 18.79 -8.58
N HIS A 206 13.20 18.97 -8.49
CA HIS A 206 12.57 20.18 -7.94
C HIS A 206 12.57 20.21 -6.41
N ILE A 207 12.38 19.06 -5.78
CA ILE A 207 12.40 18.91 -4.32
C ILE A 207 13.81 19.08 -3.76
N ASP A 208 14.83 18.54 -4.43
CA ASP A 208 16.20 18.51 -3.90
C ASP A 208 17.08 19.70 -4.33
N GLN A 209 16.48 20.80 -4.83
CA GLN A 209 17.27 21.96 -5.29
C GLN A 209 18.03 22.63 -4.14
N PRO A 210 19.38 22.69 -4.19
CA PRO A 210 20.18 23.41 -3.21
C PRO A 210 19.94 24.92 -3.38
N GLY A 211 19.06 25.48 -2.54
CA GLY A 211 18.64 26.88 -2.64
C GLY A 211 17.13 27.07 -2.66
N LEU A 212 16.34 26.00 -2.66
CA LEU A 212 14.87 26.06 -2.66
C LEU A 212 14.32 26.97 -1.54
N GLY A 213 14.93 26.92 -0.36
CA GLY A 213 14.52 27.76 0.74
C GLY A 213 14.80 29.26 0.56
N ILE A 214 15.86 29.59 -0.16
CA ILE A 214 16.19 30.98 -0.53
C ILE A 214 15.23 31.45 -1.62
N ALA A 215 14.94 30.62 -2.63
CA ALA A 215 14.01 30.94 -3.71
C ALA A 215 12.58 31.17 -3.18
N VAL A 216 12.09 30.30 -2.29
CA VAL A 216 10.76 30.46 -1.65
C VAL A 216 10.71 31.70 -0.76
N GLN A 217 11.79 32.02 -0.02
CA GLN A 217 11.85 33.26 0.75
C GLN A 217 11.90 34.51 -0.15
N ALA A 218 12.62 34.45 -1.26
CA ALA A 218 12.67 35.53 -2.24
C ALA A 218 11.30 35.77 -2.89
N LEU A 219 10.59 34.70 -3.29
CA LEU A 219 9.22 34.76 -3.81
C LEU A 219 8.25 35.35 -2.78
N ARG A 220 8.27 34.88 -1.53
CA ARG A 220 7.42 35.44 -0.46
C ARG A 220 7.73 36.90 -0.17
N ARG A 221 9.01 37.29 -0.19
CA ARG A 221 9.43 38.69 -0.04
C ARG A 221 8.98 39.54 -1.22
N TRP A 222 9.03 38.99 -2.44
CA TRP A 222 8.57 39.66 -3.65
C TRP A 222 7.04 39.82 -3.67
N GLU A 223 6.27 38.82 -3.25
CA GLU A 223 4.81 38.90 -3.07
C GLU A 223 4.41 39.90 -1.97
N ALA A 224 5.14 39.93 -0.86
CA ALA A 224 4.92 40.90 0.21
C ALA A 224 5.31 42.33 -0.22
N TRP A 225 6.37 42.47 -1.00
CA TRP A 225 6.81 43.75 -1.57
C TRP A 225 5.80 44.26 -2.61
N THR A 226 5.35 43.43 -3.54
CA THR A 226 4.34 43.79 -4.57
C THR A 226 2.98 44.18 -3.97
N ARG A 227 2.60 43.66 -2.79
CA ARG A 227 1.40 44.13 -2.07
C ARG A 227 1.53 45.53 -1.46
N ASN A 228 2.75 45.96 -1.13
CA ASN A 228 3.02 47.20 -0.40
C ASN A 228 3.68 48.30 -1.25
N HIS A 229 3.94 48.04 -2.55
CA HIS A 229 4.65 48.96 -3.42
C HIS A 229 3.68 49.87 -4.20
N VAL A 230 3.93 51.18 -4.19
CA VAL A 230 3.03 52.22 -4.76
C VAL A 230 2.86 52.09 -6.28
N ILE A 231 3.81 51.46 -6.98
CA ILE A 231 3.81 51.30 -8.44
C ILE A 231 3.00 50.08 -8.90
N SER A 232 2.95 48.98 -8.14
CA SER A 232 2.16 47.79 -8.48
C SER A 232 0.66 47.97 -8.27
N ALA A 233 0.26 48.98 -7.48
CA ALA A 233 -1.14 49.42 -7.36
C ALA A 233 -1.72 49.98 -8.68
N PHE A 234 -0.88 50.39 -9.63
CA PHE A 234 -1.28 51.08 -10.87
C PHE A 234 -1.18 50.22 -12.14
N VAL A 235 -1.08 48.89 -12.02
CA VAL A 235 -1.13 47.99 -13.19
C VAL A 235 -2.51 47.32 -13.26
N PRO A 236 -3.52 47.94 -13.91
CA PRO A 236 -4.90 47.45 -13.94
C PRO A 236 -5.05 46.05 -14.56
N ASN A 237 -4.10 45.62 -15.40
CA ASN A 237 -4.15 44.34 -16.09
C ASN A 237 -3.87 43.14 -15.17
N LEU A 238 -3.16 43.34 -14.05
CA LEU A 238 -2.91 42.27 -13.05
C LEU A 238 -4.07 42.13 -12.06
N TRP A 239 -4.76 43.23 -11.75
CA TRP A 239 -5.98 43.23 -10.93
C TRP A 239 -7.16 42.60 -11.66
N SER A 240 -7.31 42.82 -12.97
CA SER A 240 -8.33 42.15 -13.78
C SER A 240 -8.21 40.63 -13.77
N ALA A 241 -6.99 40.10 -13.93
CA ALA A 241 -6.75 38.65 -13.94
C ALA A 241 -6.99 38.01 -12.55
N THR A 242 -6.54 38.65 -11.49
CA THR A 242 -6.75 38.17 -10.11
C THR A 242 -8.20 38.33 -9.65
N HIS A 243 -8.90 39.37 -10.09
CA HIS A 243 -10.31 39.56 -9.77
C HIS A 243 -11.22 38.59 -10.54
N GLU A 244 -10.89 38.22 -11.77
CA GLU A 244 -11.60 37.18 -12.53
C GLU A 244 -11.39 35.77 -11.94
N ILE A 245 -10.18 35.47 -11.46
CA ILE A 245 -9.90 34.22 -10.75
C ILE A 245 -10.69 34.17 -9.43
N ARG A 246 -10.65 35.25 -8.64
CA ARG A 246 -11.39 35.33 -7.36
C ARG A 246 -12.92 35.23 -7.56
N LYS A 247 -13.46 35.86 -8.61
CA LYS A 247 -14.88 35.80 -8.93
C LYS A 247 -15.33 34.39 -9.35
N ARG A 248 -14.45 33.61 -9.99
CA ARG A 248 -14.70 32.19 -10.31
C ARG A 248 -14.65 31.30 -9.07
N GLU A 249 -13.72 31.56 -8.17
CA GLU A 249 -13.59 30.80 -6.91
C GLU A 249 -14.73 31.09 -5.93
N GLU A 250 -15.15 32.35 -5.80
CA GLU A 250 -16.30 32.75 -4.96
C GLU A 250 -17.62 32.16 -5.51
N ALA A 251 -17.83 32.18 -6.83
CA ALA A 251 -18.99 31.55 -7.46
C ALA A 251 -18.98 30.01 -7.32
N ALA A 252 -17.81 29.37 -7.36
CA ALA A 252 -17.68 27.94 -7.13
C ALA A 252 -17.93 27.56 -5.66
N ALA A 253 -17.50 28.39 -4.72
CA ALA A 253 -17.76 28.21 -3.29
C ALA A 253 -19.24 28.39 -2.93
N GLU A 254 -19.91 29.40 -3.51
CA GLU A 254 -21.36 29.60 -3.33
C GLU A 254 -22.18 28.46 -3.93
N ALA A 255 -21.79 27.96 -5.10
CA ALA A 255 -22.44 26.79 -5.72
C ALA A 255 -22.26 25.51 -4.88
N ALA A 256 -21.07 25.31 -4.28
CA ALA A 256 -20.80 24.19 -3.39
C ALA A 256 -21.59 24.30 -2.07
N ALA A 257 -21.71 25.50 -1.50
CA ALA A 257 -22.49 25.74 -0.29
C ALA A 257 -24.00 25.53 -0.52
N ALA A 258 -24.53 25.98 -1.66
CA ALA A 258 -25.93 25.75 -2.04
C ALA A 258 -26.22 24.25 -2.28
N ALA A 259 -25.29 23.52 -2.90
CA ALA A 259 -25.41 22.07 -3.10
C ALA A 259 -25.37 21.31 -1.76
N ALA A 260 -24.52 21.73 -0.82
CA ALA A 260 -24.46 21.14 0.52
C ALA A 260 -25.74 21.41 1.34
N ALA A 261 -26.32 22.61 1.24
CA ALA A 261 -27.58 22.93 1.89
C ALA A 261 -28.78 22.14 1.31
N ALA A 262 -28.81 21.94 -0.02
CA ALA A 262 -29.83 21.12 -0.68
C ALA A 262 -29.71 19.63 -0.31
N ALA A 263 -28.48 19.11 -0.19
CA ALA A 263 -28.22 17.74 0.27
C ALA A 263 -28.64 17.53 1.73
N ALA A 264 -28.43 18.52 2.60
CA ALA A 264 -28.86 18.47 3.99
C ALA A 264 -30.40 18.50 4.15
N ALA A 265 -31.11 19.24 3.29
CA ALA A 265 -32.57 19.29 3.30
C ALA A 265 -33.21 18.00 2.77
N GLY A 266 -32.60 17.32 1.79
CA GLY A 266 -33.07 16.03 1.27
C GLY A 266 -32.83 14.84 2.20
N ALA A 267 -31.92 14.96 3.17
CA ALA A 267 -31.66 13.94 4.18
C ALA A 267 -32.61 14.01 5.40
N ALA A 268 -33.48 15.03 5.47
CA ALA A 268 -34.41 15.28 6.57
C ALA A 268 -35.89 14.97 6.23
N THR A 269 -36.15 14.36 5.07
CA THR A 269 -37.45 13.80 4.65
C THR A 269 -37.36 12.30 4.49
#